data_AF-A0A957YUB8-F1
#
_entry.id   AF-A0A957YUB8-F1
#
_cell.length_a   1.000
_cell.length_b   1.000
_cell.length_c   1.000
_cell.angle_alpha   90.00
_cell.angle_beta   90.00
_cell.angle_gamma   90.00
#
_symmetry.space_group_name_H-M   'P 1'
#
loop_
_entity.id
_entity.type
_entity.pdbx_description
1 polymer ?
#
loop_
_entity_poly.entity_id
_entity_poly.type
_entity_poly.pdbx_seq_one_letter_code
_entity_poly.pdbx_strand_id
1 'polypeptide(L)'
;MIAVIDNYDSFTYNLVQFLGEIGAKDIRVWRNDAIDVEELADLQPTHIVISPGPGTPEQDSGISNDVIRVLGEKIPILGVCLGQQCIGHVFGGRVIRAPRLMHGKVSPVEHTGVGVFAGLPSPFTATRYHSLIVEEPLPEVLEATAYTAEGELMG
;
A
#
# COMPACT_ATOMS: atom_id res chain seq x y z
N MET A 1 3.85 -18.53 3.20
CA MET A 1 3.40 -17.86 1.98
C MET A 1 3.14 -16.38 2.23
N ILE A 2 3.71 -15.49 1.42
CA ILE A 2 3.31 -14.07 1.29
C ILE A 2 2.41 -13.96 0.06
N ALA A 3 1.20 -13.44 0.26
CA ALA A 3 0.29 -13.17 -0.85
C ALA A 3 0.51 -11.76 -1.38
N VAL A 4 0.58 -11.62 -2.70
CA VAL A 4 0.66 -10.34 -3.38
C VAL A 4 -0.57 -10.18 -4.26
N ILE A 5 -1.35 -9.13 -4.02
CA ILE A 5 -2.48 -8.74 -4.86
C ILE A 5 -2.00 -7.68 -5.84
N ASP A 6 -1.94 -8.06 -7.11
CA ASP A 6 -1.55 -7.22 -8.24
C ASP A 6 -2.75 -6.43 -8.76
N ASN A 7 -2.74 -5.12 -8.56
CA ASN A 7 -3.69 -4.18 -9.16
C ASN A 7 -3.25 -3.74 -10.57
N TYR A 8 -2.73 -4.68 -11.37
CA TYR A 8 -2.31 -4.49 -12.76
C TYR A 8 -1.22 -3.41 -12.94
N ASP A 9 -0.24 -3.38 -12.05
CA ASP A 9 0.82 -2.37 -12.07
C ASP A 9 2.14 -2.89 -12.66
N SER A 10 2.82 -2.02 -13.40
CA SER A 10 4.12 -2.34 -14.01
C SER A 10 5.24 -2.59 -13.00
N PHE A 11 5.11 -2.10 -11.75
CA PHE A 11 6.11 -2.24 -10.70
C PHE A 11 5.84 -3.42 -9.75
N THR A 12 4.73 -4.15 -9.89
CA THR A 12 4.44 -5.34 -9.07
C THR A 12 5.59 -6.35 -9.12
N TYR A 13 6.17 -6.57 -10.29
CA TYR A 13 7.31 -7.49 -10.44
C TYR A 13 8.55 -7.03 -9.65
N ASN A 14 8.82 -5.72 -9.61
CA ASN A 14 9.93 -5.18 -8.82
C ASN A 14 9.71 -5.44 -7.33
N LEU A 15 8.47 -5.25 -6.85
CA LEU A 15 8.12 -5.51 -5.44
C LEU A 15 8.32 -6.99 -5.08
N VAL A 16 7.85 -7.90 -5.93
CA VAL A 16 8.01 -9.35 -5.77
C VAL A 16 9.49 -9.74 -5.79
N GLN A 17 10.28 -9.16 -6.69
CA GLN A 17 11.72 -9.39 -6.76
C GLN A 17 12.41 -8.95 -5.46
N PHE A 18 12.13 -7.74 -4.96
CA PHE A 18 12.71 -7.24 -3.71
C PHE A 18 12.34 -8.11 -2.51
N LEU A 19 11.09 -8.59 -2.42
CA LEU A 19 10.67 -9.54 -1.38
C LEU A 19 11.51 -10.84 -1.44
N GLY A 20 11.76 -11.36 -2.65
CA GLY A 20 12.63 -12.52 -2.85
C GLY A 20 14.07 -12.27 -2.42
N GLU A 21 14.63 -11.11 -2.77
CA GLU A 21 16.00 -10.71 -2.43
C GLU A 21 16.22 -10.59 -0.91
N ILE A 22 15.22 -10.14 -0.15
CA ILE A 22 15.28 -10.08 1.32
C ILE A 22 14.94 -11.41 2.00
N GLY A 23 14.76 -12.49 1.23
CA GLY A 23 14.66 -13.86 1.73
C GLY A 23 13.25 -14.44 1.82
N ALA A 24 12.22 -13.78 1.28
CA ALA A 24 10.90 -14.40 1.15
C ALA A 24 10.95 -15.53 0.11
N LYS A 25 10.72 -16.77 0.56
CA LYS A 25 10.88 -17.98 -0.28
C LYS A 25 9.60 -18.45 -0.97
N ASP A 26 8.45 -18.05 -0.45
CA ASP A 26 7.14 -18.52 -0.88
C ASP A 26 6.24 -17.30 -1.06
N ILE A 27 6.31 -16.71 -2.25
CA ILE A 27 5.53 -15.55 -2.68
C ILE A 27 4.58 -16.03 -3.77
N ARG A 28 3.30 -15.71 -3.64
CA ARG A 28 2.30 -15.99 -4.67
C ARG A 28 1.58 -14.72 -5.04
N VAL A 29 1.42 -14.51 -6.35
CA VAL A 29 0.87 -13.29 -6.92
C VAL A 29 -0.44 -13.63 -7.61
N TRP A 30 -1.49 -12.87 -7.30
CA TRP A 30 -2.76 -12.93 -7.99
C TRP A 30 -3.13 -11.54 -8.44
N ARG A 31 -3.72 -11.43 -9.63
CA ARG A 31 -4.41 -10.21 -10.01
C ARG A 31 -5.62 -10.02 -9.09
N ASN A 32 -6.01 -8.77 -8.90
CA ASN A 32 -7.09 -8.39 -8.00
C ASN A 32 -8.49 -8.93 -8.39
N ASP A 33 -8.59 -9.66 -9.49
CA ASP A 33 -9.79 -10.30 -10.04
C ASP A 33 -9.60 -11.82 -10.27
N ALA A 34 -8.46 -12.39 -9.86
CA ALA A 34 -8.07 -13.78 -10.16
C ALA A 34 -8.19 -14.74 -8.98
N ILE A 35 -8.61 -14.25 -7.81
CA ILE A 35 -8.87 -15.02 -6.59
C ILE A 35 -9.96 -14.29 -5.80
N ASP A 36 -10.78 -15.00 -5.02
CA ASP A 36 -11.69 -14.38 -4.06
C ASP A 36 -11.07 -14.28 -2.65
N VAL A 37 -11.74 -13.58 -1.74
CA VAL A 37 -11.19 -13.31 -0.40
C VAL A 37 -11.19 -14.57 0.47
N GLU A 38 -12.20 -15.43 0.30
CA GLU A 38 -12.37 -16.69 0.99
C GLU A 38 -11.27 -17.70 0.61
N GLU A 39 -11.05 -17.89 -0.69
CA GLU A 39 -9.97 -18.71 -1.25
C GLU A 39 -8.61 -18.19 -0.77
N LEU A 40 -8.40 -16.87 -0.78
CA LEU A 40 -7.16 -16.29 -0.28
C LEU A 40 -6.96 -16.58 1.22
N ALA A 41 -8.03 -16.52 2.01
CA ALA A 41 -7.98 -16.81 3.45
C ALA A 41 -7.65 -18.29 3.71
N ASP A 42 -8.22 -19.20 2.92
CA ASP A 42 -7.98 -20.65 3.02
C ASP A 42 -6.54 -21.04 2.70
N LEU A 43 -5.82 -20.22 1.92
CA LEU A 43 -4.39 -20.39 1.68
C LEU A 43 -3.51 -20.02 2.88
N GLN A 44 -4.09 -19.43 3.93
CA GLN A 44 -3.42 -19.06 5.18
C GLN A 44 -2.11 -18.26 4.96
N PRO A 45 -2.14 -17.13 4.23
CA PRO A 45 -0.96 -16.30 4.06
C PRO A 45 -0.50 -15.75 5.41
N THR A 46 0.82 -15.63 5.59
CA THR A 46 1.38 -15.02 6.80
C THR A 46 1.40 -13.50 6.69
N HIS A 47 1.47 -12.96 5.47
CA HIS A 47 1.48 -11.53 5.15
C HIS A 47 0.78 -11.32 3.81
N ILE A 48 0.18 -10.15 3.64
CA ILE A 48 -0.44 -9.73 2.39
C ILE A 48 0.21 -8.41 1.95
N VAL A 49 0.53 -8.32 0.67
CA VAL A 49 1.02 -7.10 0.04
C VAL A 49 0.04 -6.70 -1.07
N ILE A 50 -0.48 -5.49 -1.00
CA ILE A 50 -1.36 -4.92 -2.02
C ILE A 50 -0.54 -3.95 -2.85
N SER A 51 -0.37 -4.29 -4.12
CA SER A 51 0.52 -3.57 -5.02
C SER A 51 -0.01 -2.16 -5.36
N PRO A 52 0.85 -1.33 -5.98
CA PRO A 52 0.38 -0.18 -6.74
C PRO A 52 -0.59 -0.60 -7.84
N GLY A 53 -1.26 0.38 -8.44
CA GLY A 53 -2.19 0.21 -9.54
C GLY A 53 -2.60 1.55 -10.13
N PRO A 54 -3.07 1.59 -11.37
CA PRO A 54 -3.77 2.75 -11.90
C PRO A 54 -5.14 2.91 -11.23
N GLY A 55 -5.72 4.10 -11.32
CA GLY A 55 -7.12 4.32 -10.95
C GLY A 55 -7.33 4.67 -9.47
N THR A 56 -8.46 4.23 -8.93
CA THR A 56 -8.99 4.62 -7.61
C THR A 56 -9.41 3.39 -6.78
N PRO A 57 -9.39 3.46 -5.44
CA PRO A 57 -9.87 2.38 -4.59
C PRO A 57 -11.31 1.95 -4.90
N GLU A 58 -12.18 2.87 -5.32
CA GLU A 58 -13.60 2.58 -5.54
C GLU A 58 -13.86 1.78 -6.82
N GLN A 59 -13.04 1.93 -7.85
CA GLN A 59 -13.32 1.40 -9.19
C GLN A 59 -12.34 0.31 -9.62
N ASP A 60 -11.08 0.41 -9.20
CA ASP A 60 -9.98 -0.34 -9.83
C ASP A 60 -9.31 -1.33 -8.86
N SER A 61 -9.74 -1.39 -7.60
CA SER A 61 -9.06 -2.16 -6.55
C SER A 61 -9.30 -3.67 -6.60
N GLY A 62 -10.27 -4.14 -7.40
CA GLY A 62 -10.76 -5.52 -7.35
C GLY A 62 -11.05 -5.95 -5.90
N ILE A 63 -10.60 -7.13 -5.50
CA ILE A 63 -10.76 -7.66 -4.14
C ILE A 63 -9.96 -6.89 -3.06
N SER A 64 -9.05 -5.97 -3.40
CA SER A 64 -8.10 -5.38 -2.44
C SER A 64 -8.78 -4.73 -1.24
N ASN A 65 -9.90 -4.02 -1.45
CA ASN A 65 -10.64 -3.43 -0.34
C ASN A 65 -11.29 -4.49 0.56
N ASP A 66 -11.82 -5.56 -0.03
CA ASP A 66 -12.45 -6.66 0.71
C ASP A 66 -11.40 -7.44 1.51
N VAL A 67 -10.21 -7.66 0.95
CA VAL A 67 -9.05 -8.24 1.63
C VAL A 67 -8.69 -7.42 2.88
N ILE A 68 -8.60 -6.09 2.76
CA ILE A 68 -8.30 -5.22 3.92
C ILE A 68 -9.40 -5.34 4.98
N ARG A 69 -10.67 -5.28 4.57
CA ARG A 69 -11.81 -5.37 5.51
C ARG A 69 -11.89 -6.70 6.24
N VAL A 70 -11.67 -7.81 5.55
CA VAL A 70 -11.93 -9.17 6.09
C VAL A 70 -10.70 -9.76 6.77
N LEU A 71 -9.50 -9.46 6.24
CA LEU A 71 -8.25 -10.10 6.66
C LEU A 71 -7.31 -9.16 7.44
N GLY A 72 -7.50 -7.84 7.34
CA GLY A 72 -6.58 -6.85 7.91
C GLY A 72 -6.42 -6.89 9.44
N GLU A 73 -7.42 -7.38 10.16
CA GLU A 73 -7.32 -7.57 11.62
C GLU A 73 -6.52 -8.82 12.02
N LYS A 74 -6.34 -9.77 11.09
CA LYS A 74 -5.77 -11.11 11.37
C LYS A 74 -4.40 -11.29 10.76
N ILE A 75 -4.17 -10.70 9.60
CA ILE A 75 -2.98 -10.90 8.77
C ILE A 75 -2.37 -9.53 8.48
N PRO A 76 -1.07 -9.31 8.76
CA PRO A 76 -0.41 -8.06 8.44
C PRO A 76 -0.51 -7.71 6.95
N ILE A 77 -0.92 -6.48 6.65
CA ILE A 77 -1.07 -5.96 5.29
C ILE A 77 -0.11 -4.79 5.06
N LEU A 78 0.63 -4.84 3.96
CA LEU A 78 1.37 -3.70 3.42
C LEU A 78 0.69 -3.22 2.12
N GLY A 79 0.21 -1.98 2.10
CA GLY A 79 -0.31 -1.34 0.90
C GLY A 79 0.69 -0.37 0.30
N VAL A 80 0.89 -0.42 -1.02
CA VAL A 80 1.78 0.51 -1.75
C VAL A 80 0.98 1.29 -2.77
N CYS A 81 1.11 2.62 -2.79
CA CYS A 81 0.37 3.50 -3.72
C CYS A 81 -1.15 3.25 -3.69
N LEU A 82 -1.75 2.64 -4.72
CA LEU A 82 -3.17 2.25 -4.70
C LEU A 82 -3.49 1.36 -3.48
N GLY A 83 -2.61 0.43 -3.12
CA GLY A 83 -2.81 -0.38 -1.91
C GLY A 83 -2.88 0.45 -0.62
N GLN A 84 -2.08 1.51 -0.50
CA GLN A 84 -2.14 2.45 0.65
C GLN A 84 -3.43 3.28 0.61
N GLN A 85 -3.86 3.70 -0.59
CA GLN A 85 -5.11 4.41 -0.79
C GLN A 85 -6.33 3.54 -0.45
N CYS A 86 -6.29 2.24 -0.77
CA CYS A 86 -7.30 1.27 -0.36
C CYS A 86 -7.39 1.15 1.16
N ILE A 87 -6.26 1.13 1.88
CA ILE A 87 -6.27 1.14 3.36
C ILE A 87 -6.95 2.40 3.88
N GLY A 88 -6.54 3.57 3.37
CA GLY A 88 -7.18 4.85 3.72
C GLY A 88 -8.68 4.82 3.47
N HIS A 89 -9.11 4.42 2.27
CA HIS A 89 -10.50 4.34 1.85
C HIS A 89 -11.32 3.38 2.74
N VAL A 90 -10.82 2.16 2.98
CA VAL A 90 -11.52 1.13 3.77
C VAL A 90 -11.81 1.58 5.19
N PHE A 91 -10.89 2.32 5.81
CA PHE A 91 -11.05 2.85 7.15
C PHE A 91 -11.76 4.21 7.20
N GLY A 92 -12.36 4.66 6.10
CA GLY A 92 -13.21 5.86 6.03
C GLY A 92 -12.49 7.14 5.65
N GLY A 93 -11.21 7.07 5.26
CA GLY A 93 -10.46 8.17 4.70
C GLY A 93 -10.92 8.52 3.28
N ARG A 94 -10.74 9.77 2.87
CA ARG A 94 -11.06 10.22 1.51
C ARG A 94 -9.81 10.18 0.64
N VAL A 95 -9.93 9.65 -0.58
CA VAL A 95 -8.84 9.67 -1.56
C VAL A 95 -9.12 10.76 -2.58
N ILE A 96 -8.23 11.74 -2.65
CA ILE A 96 -8.38 12.93 -3.51
C ILE A 96 -7.20 13.06 -4.44
N ARG A 97 -7.30 13.96 -5.43
CA ARG A 97 -6.14 14.34 -6.24
C ARG A 97 -5.09 15.02 -5.39
N ALA A 98 -3.84 14.60 -5.55
CA ALA A 98 -2.71 15.24 -4.90
C ALA A 98 -2.61 16.71 -5.35
N PRO A 99 -2.35 17.67 -4.44
CA PRO A 99 -2.19 19.08 -4.79
C PRO A 99 -1.07 19.31 -5.80
N ARG A 100 -0.05 18.45 -5.78
CA ARG A 100 1.08 18.48 -6.71
C ARG A 100 1.24 17.13 -7.39
N LEU A 101 1.26 17.16 -8.73
CA LEU A 101 1.54 15.97 -9.52
C LEU A 101 3.04 15.67 -9.50
N MET A 102 3.37 14.46 -9.07
CA MET A 102 4.76 14.00 -8.95
C MET A 102 4.90 12.67 -9.68
N HIS A 103 5.68 12.66 -10.77
CA HIS A 103 5.93 11.47 -11.59
C HIS A 103 7.43 11.36 -11.85
N GLY A 104 8.06 10.30 -11.35
CA GLY A 104 9.50 10.08 -11.52
C GLY A 104 10.39 11.06 -10.76
N LYS A 105 9.85 11.80 -9.78
CA LYS A 105 10.61 12.74 -8.95
C LYS A 105 10.90 12.13 -7.59
N VAL A 106 12.06 12.45 -7.03
CA VAL A 106 12.41 12.06 -5.67
C VAL A 106 12.00 13.15 -4.67
N SER A 107 11.63 12.76 -3.47
CA SER A 107 11.39 13.66 -2.36
C SER A 107 11.99 13.10 -1.07
N PRO A 108 12.52 13.96 -0.19
CA PRO A 108 12.77 13.57 1.19
C PRO A 108 11.42 13.29 1.87
N VAL A 109 11.34 12.17 2.57
CA VAL A 109 10.19 11.75 3.37
C VAL A 109 10.64 11.70 4.82
N GLU A 110 10.03 12.54 5.64
CA GLU A 110 10.18 12.54 7.09
C GLU A 110 9.19 11.54 7.70
N HIS A 111 9.59 10.84 8.75
CA HIS A 111 8.74 9.86 9.42
C HIS A 111 8.92 9.85 10.94
N THR A 112 7.94 9.28 11.63
CA THR A 112 7.92 9.12 13.10
C THR A 112 8.76 7.94 13.59
N GLY A 113 9.23 7.08 12.68
CA GLY A 113 10.05 5.90 13.02
C GLY A 113 9.24 4.73 13.58
N VAL A 114 7.92 4.78 13.42
CA VAL A 114 6.97 3.75 13.82
C VAL A 114 6.72 2.78 12.65
N GLY A 115 6.33 1.54 12.98
CA GLY A 115 5.94 0.55 11.99
C GLY A 115 7.08 0.22 11.01
N VAL A 116 6.78 0.29 9.70
CA VAL A 116 7.74 -0.03 8.63
C VAL A 116 8.92 0.95 8.54
N PHE A 117 8.84 2.11 9.21
CA PHE A 117 9.90 3.10 9.25
C PHE A 117 10.89 2.90 10.41
N ALA A 118 10.68 1.90 11.26
CA ALA A 118 11.54 1.64 12.42
C ALA A 118 12.99 1.36 11.99
N GLY A 119 13.94 2.14 12.52
CA GLY A 119 15.36 2.02 12.23
C GLY A 119 15.83 2.62 10.90
N LEU A 120 14.93 3.23 10.12
CA LEU A 120 15.30 3.97 8.90
C LEU A 120 15.78 5.40 9.22
N PRO A 121 16.69 5.96 8.40
CA PRO A 121 17.07 7.36 8.52
C PRO A 121 15.89 8.29 8.18
N SER A 122 15.77 9.39 8.91
CA SER A 122 14.75 10.42 8.67
C SER A 122 15.44 11.77 8.41
N PRO A 123 15.20 12.42 7.25
CA PRO A 123 14.40 11.93 6.13
C PRO A 123 15.11 10.81 5.33
N PHE A 124 14.33 9.98 4.64
CA PHE A 124 14.84 9.10 3.58
C PHE A 124 14.36 9.56 2.20
N THR A 125 15.10 9.19 1.16
CA THR A 125 14.74 9.55 -0.23
C THR A 125 13.79 8.51 -0.81
N ALA A 126 12.58 8.95 -1.20
CA ALA A 126 11.60 8.12 -1.89
C ALA A 126 11.29 8.68 -3.28
N THR A 127 11.11 7.80 -4.26
CA THR A 127 10.56 8.17 -5.57
C THR A 127 9.06 8.29 -5.48
N ARG A 128 8.50 9.34 -6.07
CA ARG A 128 7.07 9.65 -6.04
C ARG A 128 6.44 9.57 -7.42
N TYR A 129 5.28 8.92 -7.45
CA TYR A 129 4.50 8.64 -8.65
C TYR A 129 3.01 8.97 -8.50
N HIS A 130 2.61 9.56 -7.37
CA HIS A 130 1.20 9.60 -7.01
C HIS A 130 0.46 10.80 -7.62
N SER A 131 -0.67 10.49 -8.24
CA SER A 131 -1.69 11.45 -8.69
C SER A 131 -2.79 11.65 -7.65
N LEU A 132 -2.93 10.70 -6.71
CA LEU A 132 -3.90 10.69 -5.63
C LEU A 132 -3.20 10.61 -4.27
N ILE A 133 -3.90 11.01 -3.21
CA ILE A 133 -3.44 10.95 -1.82
C ILE A 133 -4.64 10.72 -0.90
N VAL A 134 -4.40 10.10 0.27
CA VAL A 134 -5.40 10.07 1.35
C VAL A 134 -5.42 11.45 2.01
N GLU A 135 -6.59 12.06 2.07
CA GLU A 135 -6.81 13.41 2.58
C GLU A 135 -6.86 13.44 4.11
N GLU A 136 -6.27 14.47 4.69
CA GLU A 136 -6.42 14.77 6.12
C GLU A 136 -7.64 15.66 6.40
N PRO A 137 -8.23 15.61 7.63
CA PRO A 137 -7.84 14.77 8.76
C PRO A 137 -8.15 13.28 8.52
N LEU A 138 -7.27 12.41 9.01
CA LEU A 138 -7.48 10.97 8.97
C LEU A 138 -8.56 10.52 9.97
N PRO A 139 -9.29 9.42 9.69
CA PRO A 139 -10.09 8.72 10.70
C PRO A 139 -9.25 8.36 11.93
N GLU A 140 -9.85 8.38 13.13
CA GLU A 140 -9.14 8.13 14.40
C GLU A 140 -8.45 6.75 14.49
N VAL A 141 -8.89 5.80 13.67
CA VAL A 141 -8.30 4.45 13.58
C VAL A 141 -7.01 4.40 12.74
N LEU A 142 -6.67 5.49 12.06
CA LEU A 142 -5.45 5.62 11.26
C LEU A 142 -4.50 6.65 11.89
N GLU A 143 -3.23 6.27 11.98
CA GLU A 143 -2.14 7.14 12.39
C GLU A 143 -1.31 7.50 11.16
N ALA A 144 -1.07 8.79 10.94
CA ALA A 144 -0.11 9.24 9.95
C ALA A 144 1.32 9.08 10.48
N THR A 145 2.17 8.38 9.73
CA THR A 145 3.53 8.04 10.17
C THR A 145 4.62 8.67 9.32
N ALA A 146 4.30 9.20 8.14
CA ALA A 146 5.28 9.89 7.29
C ALA A 146 4.69 11.00 6.43
N TYR A 147 5.49 12.04 6.17
CA TYR A 147 5.12 13.21 5.37
C TYR A 147 6.28 13.72 4.50
N THR A 148 5.95 14.46 3.44
CA THR A 148 6.93 15.35 2.78
C THR A 148 7.01 16.69 3.52
N ALA A 149 8.06 17.48 3.24
CA ALA A 149 8.23 18.83 3.79
C ALA A 149 7.08 19.80 3.45
N GLU A 150 6.27 19.48 2.45
CA GLU A 150 5.11 20.26 2.03
C GLU A 150 3.78 19.74 2.59
N GLY A 151 3.83 18.80 3.53
CA GLY A 151 2.66 18.26 4.23
C GLY A 151 1.87 17.23 3.44
N GLU A 152 2.47 16.59 2.43
CA GLU A 152 1.82 15.47 1.74
C GLU A 152 2.03 14.19 2.55
N LEU A 153 0.94 13.50 2.91
CA LEU A 153 0.96 12.21 3.60
C LEU A 153 1.67 11.13 2.75
N MET A 154 2.65 10.46 3.35
CA MET A 154 3.50 9.46 2.70
C MET A 154 3.45 8.08 3.38
N GLY A 155 2.84 7.98 4.57
CA GLY A 155 2.74 6.75 5.35
C GLY A 155 1.97 6.98 6.65
#